data_AF-A0A352MBI6-F1
#
_entry.id   AF-A0A352MBI6-F1
#
_cell.length_a   1.000
_cell.length_b   1.000
_cell.length_c   1.000
_cell.angle_alpha   90.00
_cell.angle_beta   90.00
_cell.angle_gamma   90.00
#
_symmetry.space_group_name_H-M   'P 1'
#
loop_
_entity.id
_entity.type
_entity.pdbx_description
1 polymer ?
#
loop_
_entity_poly.entity_id
_entity_poly.type
_entity_poly.pdbx_seq_one_letter_code
_entity_poly.pdbx_strand_id
1 'polypeptide(L)'
;MVTTNEILIEKVFEEMLKYKPSLQKMLVSEEEDETIDPRVKGDLIIKNFPWPIGIELRRLFSATMRQPDRLRLDQIFKTIERTMQFISFIMICQIWKEKKEGKLEIPLNLSKEFQGRIVLLSLGNYTWLIRTLGNLINENKGLWFLSEMGENFGSKFFTALDFWVPERNEVGHYQINLKQEEIERRCVEYEEKLTYILQQIAFLCKYKLVSVREIKVNHPKNQPAKFDHIVDILNSSDSDFIAKEFEEERYSESHSILLMKSLKNMEDYLNLSPLVIDTHTEVIDNKGKFDIKKDIFMYTKFRDDHLMYIGTEVTEKCDLRSLHNYNNLLSQFKDMIATISG
;
A
#
# COMPACT_ATOMS: atom_id res chain seq x y z
N MET A 1 10.99 -23.51 -21.53
CA MET A 1 10.82 -23.16 -20.11
C MET A 1 10.12 -21.83 -20.09
N VAL A 2 8.94 -21.74 -19.48
CA VAL A 2 8.28 -20.44 -19.27
C VAL A 2 9.20 -19.61 -18.38
N THR A 3 9.50 -18.39 -18.79
CA THR A 3 10.41 -17.53 -18.05
C THR A 3 9.71 -17.12 -16.77
N THR A 4 10.37 -17.30 -15.63
CA THR A 4 9.85 -16.92 -14.30
C THR A 4 9.30 -15.48 -14.34
N ASN A 5 8.15 -15.23 -13.70
CA ASN A 5 7.29 -14.03 -13.77
C ASN A 5 6.28 -13.94 -14.93
N GLU A 6 6.46 -14.63 -16.07
CA GLU A 6 5.56 -14.42 -17.23
C GLU A 6 4.09 -14.76 -16.89
N ILE A 7 3.86 -15.91 -16.25
CA ILE A 7 2.51 -16.35 -15.88
C ILE A 7 1.87 -15.38 -14.88
N LEU A 8 2.64 -14.91 -13.88
CA LEU A 8 2.16 -13.94 -12.91
C LEU A 8 1.80 -12.63 -13.60
N ILE A 9 2.68 -12.10 -14.44
CA ILE A 9 2.47 -10.84 -15.17
C ILE A 9 1.21 -10.94 -16.03
N GLU A 10 1.08 -12.00 -16.83
CA GLU A 10 -0.09 -12.17 -17.70
C GLU A 10 -1.39 -12.23 -16.90
N LYS A 11 -1.46 -13.10 -15.89
CA LYS A 11 -2.67 -13.30 -15.07
C LYS A 11 -3.08 -12.04 -14.30
N VAL A 12 -2.11 -11.29 -13.77
CA VAL A 12 -2.40 -10.03 -13.05
C VAL A 12 -2.80 -8.93 -14.02
N PHE A 13 -2.14 -8.82 -15.17
CA PHE A 13 -2.47 -7.83 -16.18
C PHE A 13 -3.88 -8.05 -16.76
N GLU A 14 -4.22 -9.29 -17.12
CA GLU A 14 -5.56 -9.67 -17.56
C GLU A 14 -6.64 -9.29 -16.54
N GLU A 15 -6.36 -9.50 -15.24
CA GLU A 15 -7.29 -9.10 -14.19
C GLU A 15 -7.40 -7.57 -14.07
N MET A 16 -6.29 -6.84 -14.19
CA MET A 16 -6.30 -5.37 -14.19
C MET A 16 -7.12 -4.80 -15.35
N LEU A 17 -7.15 -5.45 -16.52
CA LEU A 17 -7.95 -5.01 -17.67
C LEU A 17 -9.45 -4.97 -17.37
N LYS A 18 -9.96 -5.84 -16.49
CA LYS A 18 -11.38 -5.82 -16.08
C LYS A 18 -11.74 -4.52 -15.35
N TYR A 19 -10.78 -3.97 -14.62
CA TYR A 19 -10.95 -2.76 -13.81
C TYR A 19 -10.51 -1.48 -14.54
N LYS A 20 -9.53 -1.59 -15.44
CA LYS A 20 -9.00 -0.47 -16.22
C LYS A 20 -8.73 -0.89 -17.68
N PRO A 21 -9.77 -1.02 -18.52
CA PRO A 21 -9.63 -1.46 -19.92
C PRO A 21 -8.74 -0.54 -20.78
N SER A 22 -8.56 0.72 -20.37
CA SER A 22 -7.69 1.67 -21.07
C SER A 22 -6.21 1.27 -21.09
N LEU A 23 -5.77 0.35 -20.21
CA LEU A 23 -4.41 -0.20 -20.26
C LEU A 23 -4.15 -0.99 -21.55
N GLN A 24 -5.18 -1.61 -22.15
CA GLN A 24 -5.04 -2.31 -23.43
C GLN A 24 -4.58 -1.38 -24.55
N LYS A 25 -5.03 -0.12 -24.53
CA LYS A 25 -4.64 0.89 -25.54
C LYS A 25 -3.16 1.27 -25.45
N MET A 26 -2.53 1.03 -24.30
CA MET A 26 -1.11 1.30 -24.07
C MET A 26 -0.21 0.17 -24.60
N LEU A 27 -0.81 -0.94 -25.05
CA LEU A 27 -0.10 -2.09 -25.61
C LEU A 27 -0.13 -2.14 -27.15
N VAL A 28 -0.75 -1.15 -27.81
CA VAL A 28 -0.87 -1.14 -29.26
C VAL A 28 0.49 -0.80 -29.88
N SER A 29 1.14 -1.79 -30.49
CA SER A 29 2.21 -1.58 -31.47
C SER A 29 1.60 -1.14 -32.80
N GLU A 30 2.35 -0.35 -33.59
CA GLU A 30 1.94 0.04 -34.95
C GLU A 30 1.94 -1.16 -35.93
N GLU A 31 2.46 -2.31 -35.52
CA GLU A 31 2.51 -3.55 -36.30
C GLU A 31 1.53 -4.60 -35.74
N GLU A 32 0.58 -5.05 -36.57
CA GLU A 32 -0.60 -5.86 -36.20
C GLU A 32 -0.29 -7.32 -35.77
N ASP A 33 0.94 -7.80 -35.93
CA ASP A 33 1.32 -9.22 -35.73
C ASP A 33 2.41 -9.47 -34.67
N GLU A 34 2.83 -8.45 -33.90
CA GLU A 34 3.89 -8.61 -32.90
C GLU A 34 3.33 -9.08 -31.54
N THR A 35 3.82 -10.21 -31.03
CA THR A 35 3.52 -10.64 -29.66
C THR A 35 4.04 -9.60 -28.67
N ILE A 36 3.13 -8.96 -27.94
CA ILE A 36 3.47 -7.94 -26.94
C ILE A 36 4.44 -8.51 -25.90
N ASP A 37 5.62 -7.87 -25.77
CA ASP A 37 6.64 -8.25 -24.78
C ASP A 37 6.04 -8.25 -23.36
N PRO A 38 6.10 -9.37 -22.60
CA PRO A 38 5.64 -9.43 -21.22
C PRO A 38 6.23 -8.36 -20.30
N ARG A 39 7.42 -7.81 -20.62
CA ARG A 39 8.03 -6.71 -19.87
C ARG A 39 7.21 -5.43 -19.94
N VAL A 40 6.59 -5.14 -21.09
CA VAL A 40 5.71 -3.97 -21.26
C VAL A 40 4.49 -4.10 -20.35
N LYS A 41 3.89 -5.29 -20.28
CA LYS A 41 2.80 -5.60 -19.35
C LYS A 41 3.26 -5.47 -17.90
N GLY A 42 4.43 -6.02 -17.56
CA GLY A 42 5.06 -5.90 -16.24
C GLY A 42 5.25 -4.45 -15.81
N ASP A 43 5.75 -3.60 -16.70
CA ASP A 43 5.92 -2.17 -16.45
C ASP A 43 4.57 -1.47 -16.23
N LEU A 44 3.54 -1.81 -17.01
CA LEU A 44 2.19 -1.27 -16.79
C LEU A 44 1.59 -1.71 -15.46
N ILE A 45 1.81 -2.96 -15.02
CA ILE A 45 1.42 -3.43 -13.69
C ILE A 45 2.08 -2.55 -12.62
N ILE A 46 3.41 -2.44 -12.68
CA ILE A 46 4.21 -1.66 -11.73
C ILE A 46 3.71 -0.22 -11.67
N LYS A 47 3.50 0.44 -12.82
CA LYS A 47 3.09 1.85 -12.88
C LYS A 47 1.68 2.14 -12.38
N ASN A 48 0.84 1.12 -12.28
CA ASN A 48 -0.58 1.29 -11.93
C ASN A 48 -0.93 0.78 -10.54
N PHE A 49 -0.13 -0.10 -9.94
CA PHE A 49 -0.26 -0.38 -8.52
C PHE A 49 0.20 0.81 -7.66
N PRO A 50 -0.36 1.00 -6.44
CA PRO A 50 0.13 1.99 -5.48
C PRO A 50 1.61 1.76 -5.16
N TRP A 51 2.36 2.86 -4.95
CA TRP A 51 3.81 2.84 -4.77
C TRP A 51 4.36 1.70 -3.89
N PRO A 52 3.84 1.45 -2.67
CA PRO A 52 4.40 0.39 -1.81
C PRO A 52 4.35 -1.01 -2.44
N ILE A 53 3.33 -1.30 -3.23
CA ILE A 53 3.19 -2.60 -3.92
C ILE A 53 4.03 -2.58 -5.20
N GLY A 54 3.93 -1.50 -5.97
CA GLY A 54 4.60 -1.38 -7.26
C GLY A 54 6.12 -1.46 -7.17
N ILE A 55 6.76 -0.92 -6.12
CA ILE A 55 8.21 -1.06 -5.89
C ILE A 55 8.63 -2.51 -5.66
N GLU A 56 7.88 -3.28 -4.87
CA GLU A 56 8.22 -4.69 -4.66
C GLU A 56 7.98 -5.54 -5.91
N LEU A 57 6.96 -5.21 -6.71
CA LEU A 57 6.76 -5.81 -8.03
C LEU A 57 7.90 -5.47 -9.00
N ARG A 58 8.38 -4.21 -9.00
CA ARG A 58 9.54 -3.79 -9.79
C ARG A 58 10.78 -4.62 -9.45
N ARG A 59 11.02 -4.86 -8.16
CA ARG A 59 12.11 -5.74 -7.70
C ARG A 59 11.87 -7.19 -8.15
N LEU A 60 10.68 -7.74 -7.94
CA LEU A 60 10.34 -9.11 -8.29
C LEU A 60 10.44 -9.41 -9.81
N PHE A 61 10.11 -8.41 -10.64
CA PHE A 61 10.16 -8.53 -12.11
C PHE A 61 11.54 -8.24 -12.70
N SER A 62 12.49 -7.78 -11.88
CA SER A 62 13.84 -7.46 -12.32
C SER A 62 14.61 -8.70 -12.79
N ALA A 63 15.64 -8.48 -13.62
CA ALA A 63 16.46 -9.56 -14.17
C ALA A 63 17.16 -10.40 -13.09
N THR A 64 17.52 -9.80 -11.95
CA THR A 64 18.18 -10.49 -10.82
C THR A 64 17.27 -11.48 -10.11
N MET A 65 15.94 -11.36 -10.28
CA MET A 65 14.96 -12.24 -9.66
C MET A 65 14.47 -13.33 -10.60
N ARG A 66 15.07 -13.52 -11.79
CA ARG A 66 14.64 -14.56 -12.73
C ARG A 66 14.96 -15.97 -12.27
N GLN A 67 16.00 -16.13 -11.45
CA GLN A 67 16.39 -17.45 -10.97
C GLN A 67 15.52 -17.84 -9.76
N PRO A 68 15.01 -19.07 -9.70
CA PRO A 68 14.24 -19.58 -8.57
C PRO A 68 15.15 -19.92 -7.38
N ASP A 69 15.84 -18.91 -6.84
CA ASP A 69 16.81 -19.03 -5.76
C ASP A 69 16.29 -18.41 -4.44
N ARG A 70 17.14 -18.40 -3.41
CA ARG A 70 16.78 -17.86 -2.09
C ARG A 70 16.43 -16.37 -2.16
N LEU A 71 17.12 -15.62 -3.01
CA LEU A 71 16.91 -14.19 -3.17
C LEU A 71 15.51 -13.92 -3.73
N ARG A 72 15.10 -14.68 -4.76
CA ARG A 72 13.74 -14.61 -5.30
C ARG A 72 12.70 -14.98 -4.25
N LEU A 73 12.91 -16.07 -3.51
CA LEU A 73 11.98 -16.51 -2.46
C LEU A 73 11.77 -15.41 -1.41
N ASP A 74 12.86 -14.79 -0.95
CA ASP A 74 12.80 -13.68 0.00
C ASP A 74 12.09 -12.46 -0.59
N GLN A 75 12.25 -12.19 -1.89
CA GLN A 75 11.53 -11.11 -2.57
C GLN A 75 10.03 -11.41 -2.69
N ILE A 76 9.60 -12.66 -2.94
CA ILE A 76 8.19 -13.05 -2.92
C ILE A 76 7.59 -12.76 -1.54
N PHE A 77 8.28 -13.15 -0.46
CA PHE A 77 7.85 -12.84 0.91
C PHE A 77 7.76 -11.34 1.19
N LYS A 78 8.73 -10.54 0.72
CA LYS A 78 8.67 -9.08 0.86
C LYS A 78 7.48 -8.50 0.11
N THR A 79 7.21 -8.96 -1.11
CA THR A 79 6.09 -8.48 -1.92
C THR A 79 4.75 -8.77 -1.24
N ILE A 80 4.52 -9.99 -0.72
CA ILE A 80 3.28 -10.29 -0.01
C ILE A 80 3.18 -9.53 1.33
N GLU A 81 4.26 -9.46 2.10
CA GLU A 81 4.28 -8.77 3.39
C GLU A 81 3.93 -7.28 3.22
N ARG A 82 4.54 -6.62 2.23
CA ARG A 82 4.28 -5.22 1.90
C ARG A 82 2.85 -5.00 1.39
N THR A 83 2.37 -5.92 0.55
CA THR A 83 1.01 -5.90 0.02
C THR A 83 -0.02 -5.99 1.16
N MET A 84 0.15 -6.96 2.07
CA MET A 84 -0.75 -7.14 3.21
C MET A 84 -0.68 -5.98 4.19
N GLN A 85 0.51 -5.43 4.44
CA GLN A 85 0.68 -4.23 5.25
C GLN A 85 -0.13 -3.06 4.67
N PHE A 86 0.01 -2.78 3.38
CA PHE A 86 -0.69 -1.66 2.72
C PHE A 86 -2.21 -1.86 2.72
N ILE A 87 -2.70 -3.07 2.41
CA ILE A 87 -4.13 -3.40 2.46
C ILE A 87 -4.67 -3.23 3.89
N SER A 88 -3.94 -3.72 4.89
CA SER A 88 -4.35 -3.57 6.28
C SER A 88 -4.48 -2.10 6.69
N PHE A 89 -3.61 -1.22 6.18
CA PHE A 89 -3.66 0.21 6.47
C PHE A 89 -4.87 0.89 5.83
N ILE A 90 -5.21 0.53 4.60
CA ILE A 90 -6.46 0.98 3.97
C ILE A 90 -7.66 0.62 4.86
N MET A 91 -7.72 -0.63 5.32
CA MET A 91 -8.83 -1.10 6.14
C MET A 91 -8.86 -0.43 7.52
N ILE A 92 -7.71 -0.23 8.17
CA ILE A 92 -7.61 0.49 9.44
C ILE A 92 -8.08 1.95 9.30
N CYS A 93 -7.63 2.65 8.26
CA CYS A 93 -8.04 4.04 8.04
C CYS A 93 -9.53 4.16 7.73
N GLN A 94 -10.10 3.20 6.99
CA GLN A 94 -11.55 3.17 6.73
C GLN A 94 -12.34 3.01 8.03
N ILE A 95 -12.03 2.02 8.85
CA ILE A 95 -12.77 1.81 10.11
C ILE A 95 -12.58 2.98 11.08
N TRP A 96 -11.40 3.61 11.09
CA TRP A 96 -11.12 4.75 11.95
C TRP A 96 -12.02 5.93 11.57
N LYS A 97 -12.09 6.24 10.26
CA LYS A 97 -12.98 7.26 9.71
C LYS A 97 -14.44 6.95 10.02
N GLU A 98 -14.92 5.75 9.71
CA GLU A 98 -16.31 5.36 9.93
C GLU A 98 -16.69 5.39 11.41
N LYS A 99 -15.78 4.98 12.31
CA LYS A 99 -15.99 5.04 13.75
C LYS A 99 -16.07 6.49 14.24
N LYS A 100 -15.19 7.39 13.78
CA LYS A 100 -15.27 8.84 14.08
C LYS A 100 -16.57 9.46 13.62
N GLU A 101 -17.05 9.05 12.45
CA GLU A 101 -18.31 9.53 11.86
C GLU A 101 -19.56 8.89 12.50
N GLY A 102 -19.40 8.00 13.47
CA GLY A 102 -20.52 7.29 14.12
C GLY A 102 -21.24 6.29 13.22
N LYS A 103 -20.62 5.89 12.10
CA LYS A 103 -21.21 4.97 11.11
C LYS A 103 -20.91 3.49 11.40
N LEU A 104 -19.95 3.22 12.27
CA LEU A 104 -19.48 1.88 12.59
C LEU A 104 -19.35 1.70 14.10
N GLU A 105 -19.85 0.60 14.62
CA GLU A 105 -19.55 0.15 15.97
C GLU A 105 -18.48 -0.93 15.96
N ILE A 106 -17.54 -0.84 16.90
CA ILE A 106 -16.41 -1.76 17.00
C ILE A 106 -16.64 -2.63 18.24
N PRO A 107 -16.73 -3.96 18.09
CA PRO A 107 -16.90 -4.88 19.21
C PRO A 107 -15.75 -4.80 20.22
N LEU A 108 -16.06 -4.91 21.52
CA LEU A 108 -15.08 -4.79 22.61
C LEU A 108 -13.92 -5.79 22.53
N ASN A 109 -14.17 -7.00 22.03
CA ASN A 109 -13.13 -8.01 21.83
C ASN A 109 -12.13 -7.58 20.74
N LEU A 110 -12.64 -7.04 19.63
CA LEU A 110 -11.82 -6.50 18.55
C LEU A 110 -10.99 -5.32 19.04
N SER A 111 -11.61 -4.36 19.73
CA SER A 111 -10.95 -3.19 20.30
C SER A 111 -9.75 -3.56 21.19
N LYS A 112 -9.92 -4.53 22.10
CA LYS A 112 -8.84 -5.01 22.98
C LYS A 112 -7.70 -5.67 22.22
N GLU A 113 -8.00 -6.54 21.26
CA GLU A 113 -6.98 -7.21 20.46
C GLU A 113 -6.25 -6.24 19.52
N PHE A 114 -6.96 -5.26 18.97
CA PHE A 114 -6.39 -4.26 18.07
C PHE A 114 -5.26 -3.49 18.74
N GLN A 115 -5.48 -2.98 19.96
CA GLN A 115 -4.47 -2.23 20.70
C GLN A 115 -3.18 -3.04 20.90
N GLY A 116 -3.28 -4.32 21.25
CA GLY A 116 -2.11 -5.17 21.43
C GLY A 116 -1.35 -5.46 20.12
N ARG A 117 -2.09 -5.57 19.00
CA ARG A 117 -1.53 -5.95 17.70
C ARG A 117 -0.98 -4.77 16.90
N ILE A 118 -1.56 -3.59 17.03
CA ILE A 118 -1.13 -2.41 16.27
C ILE A 118 0.22 -1.87 16.76
N VAL A 119 0.59 -2.12 18.02
CA VAL A 119 1.85 -1.64 18.63
C VAL A 119 3.09 -2.28 18.01
N LEU A 120 2.99 -3.52 17.51
CA LEU A 120 4.06 -4.19 16.79
C LEU A 120 3.46 -5.04 15.68
N LEU A 121 3.68 -4.61 14.45
CA LEU A 121 3.12 -5.28 13.28
C LEU A 121 4.05 -6.39 12.78
N SER A 122 3.44 -7.49 12.39
CA SER A 122 4.05 -8.64 11.74
C SER A 122 3.10 -9.17 10.68
N LEU A 123 3.58 -10.10 9.84
CA LEU A 123 2.74 -10.75 8.83
C LEU A 123 1.46 -11.35 9.42
N GLY A 124 1.55 -12.01 10.58
CA GLY A 124 0.39 -12.56 11.28
C GLY A 124 -0.58 -11.47 11.77
N ASN A 125 -0.07 -10.29 12.16
CA ASN A 125 -0.93 -9.16 12.50
C ASN A 125 -1.66 -8.62 11.26
N TYR A 126 -1.00 -8.52 10.11
CA TYR A 126 -1.66 -8.08 8.87
C TYR A 126 -2.77 -9.03 8.45
N THR A 127 -2.52 -10.35 8.47
CA THR A 127 -3.55 -11.36 8.15
C THR A 127 -4.75 -11.23 9.08
N TRP A 128 -4.49 -11.11 10.39
CA TRP A 128 -5.54 -10.95 11.39
C TRP A 128 -6.33 -9.66 11.17
N LEU A 129 -5.65 -8.53 10.92
CA LEU A 129 -6.29 -7.24 10.67
C LEU A 129 -7.19 -7.32 9.43
N ILE A 130 -6.69 -7.80 8.30
CA ILE A 130 -7.46 -7.88 7.06
C ILE A 130 -8.72 -8.73 7.25
N ARG A 131 -8.60 -9.91 7.86
CA ARG A 131 -9.74 -10.80 8.13
C ARG A 131 -10.74 -10.16 9.08
N THR A 132 -10.26 -9.69 10.23
CA THR A 132 -11.13 -9.24 11.32
C THR A 132 -11.88 -7.98 10.93
N LEU A 133 -11.18 -7.03 10.31
CA LEU A 133 -11.80 -5.81 9.83
C LEU A 133 -12.71 -6.06 8.61
N GLY A 134 -12.36 -7.02 7.75
CA GLY A 134 -13.22 -7.39 6.62
C GLY A 134 -14.52 -8.03 7.06
N ASN A 135 -14.47 -8.94 8.05
CA ASN A 135 -15.67 -9.49 8.66
C ASN A 135 -16.52 -8.40 9.33
N LEU A 136 -15.88 -7.48 10.07
CA LEU A 136 -16.57 -6.37 10.72
C LEU A 136 -17.35 -5.51 9.73
N ILE A 137 -16.71 -5.08 8.63
CA ILE A 137 -17.34 -4.23 7.61
C ILE A 137 -18.51 -4.98 6.95
N ASN A 138 -18.30 -6.25 6.59
CA ASN A 138 -19.34 -7.08 5.98
C ASN A 138 -20.55 -7.31 6.90
N GLU A 139 -20.32 -7.59 8.19
CA GLU A 139 -21.37 -7.80 9.19
C GLU A 139 -22.19 -6.53 9.44
N ASN A 140 -21.55 -5.36 9.45
CA ASN A 140 -22.22 -4.07 9.62
C ASN A 140 -22.91 -3.58 8.33
N LYS A 141 -22.86 -4.34 7.22
CA LYS A 141 -23.28 -3.89 5.89
C LYS A 141 -22.63 -2.55 5.50
N GLY A 142 -21.42 -2.31 6.01
CA GLY A 142 -20.66 -1.10 5.73
C GLY A 142 -20.31 -1.02 4.25
N LEU A 143 -20.29 0.21 3.72
CA LEU A 143 -19.84 0.44 2.36
C LEU A 143 -18.31 0.48 2.34
N TRP A 144 -17.70 -0.47 1.65
CA TRP A 144 -16.27 -0.46 1.40
C TRP A 144 -15.84 0.83 0.71
N PHE A 145 -14.79 1.49 1.23
CA PHE A 145 -14.21 2.64 0.54
C PHE A 145 -13.77 2.25 -0.87
N LEU A 146 -13.10 1.09 -0.96
CA LEU A 146 -12.78 0.40 -2.21
C LEU A 146 -13.86 -0.66 -2.46
N SER A 147 -14.86 -0.34 -3.27
CA SER A 147 -16.06 -1.17 -3.46
C SER A 147 -15.76 -2.65 -3.76
N GLU A 148 -14.72 -2.90 -4.54
CA GLU A 148 -14.29 -4.22 -5.01
C GLU A 148 -13.79 -5.12 -3.86
N MET A 149 -13.40 -4.55 -2.71
CA MET A 149 -13.08 -5.34 -1.52
C MET A 149 -14.29 -6.16 -1.06
N GLY A 150 -15.52 -5.63 -1.16
CA GLY A 150 -16.71 -6.37 -0.77
C GLY A 150 -16.96 -7.63 -1.60
N GLU A 151 -16.52 -7.64 -2.86
CA GLU A 151 -16.65 -8.78 -3.77
C GLU A 151 -15.46 -9.74 -3.64
N ASN A 152 -14.24 -9.21 -3.51
CA ASN A 152 -13.01 -10.01 -3.57
C ASN A 152 -12.55 -10.52 -2.19
N PHE A 153 -12.92 -9.86 -1.08
CA PHE A 153 -12.41 -10.20 0.26
C PHE A 153 -13.39 -11.11 1.00
N GLY A 154 -13.47 -12.35 0.53
CA GLY A 154 -14.26 -13.41 1.16
C GLY A 154 -13.42 -14.43 1.92
N SER A 155 -14.07 -15.50 2.38
CA SER A 155 -13.45 -16.62 3.10
C SER A 155 -12.25 -17.22 2.33
N LYS A 156 -12.37 -17.36 1.01
CA LYS A 156 -11.30 -17.87 0.13
C LYS A 156 -10.06 -16.97 0.17
N PHE A 157 -10.24 -15.65 0.06
CA PHE A 157 -9.15 -14.69 0.14
C PHE A 157 -8.49 -14.72 1.52
N PHE A 158 -9.27 -14.70 2.59
CA PHE A 158 -8.74 -14.78 3.96
C PHE A 158 -7.97 -16.08 4.22
N THR A 159 -8.41 -17.19 3.65
CA THR A 159 -7.72 -18.48 3.76
C THR A 159 -6.39 -18.46 2.99
N ALA A 160 -6.37 -17.82 1.82
CA ALA A 160 -5.14 -17.64 1.05
C ALA A 160 -4.11 -16.76 1.77
N LEU A 161 -4.54 -15.81 2.62
CA LEU A 161 -3.63 -15.02 3.45
C LEU A 161 -3.03 -15.80 4.62
N ASP A 162 -3.78 -16.73 5.22
CA ASP A 162 -3.30 -17.56 6.35
C ASP A 162 -2.12 -18.44 5.98
N PHE A 163 -2.04 -18.86 4.71
CA PHE A 163 -0.94 -19.67 4.20
C PHE A 163 0.42 -19.04 4.51
N TRP A 164 0.56 -17.72 4.40
CA TRP A 164 1.87 -17.07 4.42
C TRP A 164 2.53 -17.00 5.80
N VAL A 165 1.73 -17.03 6.88
CA VAL A 165 2.22 -16.88 8.25
C VAL A 165 3.11 -18.05 8.69
N PRO A 166 2.68 -19.32 8.61
CA PRO A 166 3.55 -20.45 8.97
C PRO A 166 4.77 -20.55 8.05
N GLU A 167 4.62 -20.31 6.75
CA GLU A 167 5.74 -20.39 5.79
C GLU A 167 6.80 -19.33 6.08
N ARG A 168 6.38 -18.10 6.41
CA ARG A 168 7.32 -17.03 6.80
C ARG A 168 8.04 -17.36 8.10
N ASN A 169 7.34 -17.94 9.06
CA ASN A 169 7.95 -18.35 10.33
C ASN A 169 8.95 -19.50 10.13
N GLU A 170 8.61 -20.50 9.30
CA GLU A 170 9.51 -21.60 8.96
C GLU A 170 10.78 -21.10 8.26
N VAL A 171 10.63 -20.15 7.33
CA VAL A 171 11.75 -19.59 6.54
C VAL A 171 12.57 -18.56 7.33
N GLY A 172 11.94 -17.86 8.29
CA GLY A 172 12.52 -16.76 9.08
C GLY A 172 13.14 -17.16 10.42
N HIS A 173 12.66 -18.22 11.07
CA HIS A 173 13.37 -18.83 12.19
C HIS A 173 14.55 -19.63 11.62
N TYR A 174 15.74 -19.01 11.57
CA TYR A 174 17.02 -19.61 11.16
C TYR A 174 17.11 -21.12 11.49
N GLN A 175 17.12 -22.02 10.46
CA GLN A 175 17.86 -23.31 10.45
C GLN A 175 17.51 -24.32 9.35
N ILE A 176 16.60 -24.07 8.40
CA ILE A 176 16.53 -24.98 7.24
C ILE A 176 17.55 -24.51 6.20
N ASN A 177 18.66 -25.25 6.09
CA ASN A 177 19.40 -25.31 4.83
C ASN A 177 18.45 -25.94 3.81
N LEU A 178 17.52 -25.14 3.29
CA LEU A 178 16.64 -25.56 2.21
C LEU A 178 17.57 -25.95 1.07
N LYS A 179 17.42 -27.19 0.58
CA LYS A 179 18.13 -27.59 -0.62
C LYS A 179 17.64 -26.71 -1.76
N GLN A 180 18.50 -26.47 -2.74
CA GLN A 180 18.16 -25.67 -3.91
C GLN A 180 16.86 -26.16 -4.58
N GLU A 181 16.68 -27.47 -4.73
CA GLU A 181 15.44 -28.08 -5.25
C GLU A 181 14.18 -27.68 -4.47
N GLU A 182 14.28 -27.56 -3.14
CA GLU A 182 13.16 -27.16 -2.30
C GLU A 182 12.85 -25.66 -2.44
N ILE A 183 13.89 -24.83 -2.54
CA ILE A 183 13.76 -23.40 -2.82
C ILE A 183 13.08 -23.19 -4.16
N GLU A 184 13.49 -23.93 -5.18
CA GLU A 184 12.90 -23.84 -6.52
C GLU A 184 11.42 -24.20 -6.52
N ARG A 185 11.07 -25.31 -5.87
CA ARG A 185 9.67 -25.73 -5.71
C ARG A 185 8.84 -24.67 -4.97
N ARG A 186 9.35 -24.13 -3.86
CA ARG A 186 8.67 -23.08 -3.08
C ARG A 186 8.52 -21.79 -3.87
N CYS A 187 9.53 -21.39 -4.67
CA CYS A 187 9.43 -20.21 -5.54
C CYS A 187 8.25 -20.32 -6.51
N VAL A 188 8.09 -21.48 -7.17
CA VAL A 188 6.98 -21.70 -8.10
C VAL A 188 5.63 -21.70 -7.36
N GLU A 189 5.50 -22.47 -6.29
CA GLU A 189 4.25 -22.55 -5.53
C GLU A 189 3.84 -21.19 -4.93
N TYR A 190 4.79 -20.47 -4.35
CA TYR A 190 4.50 -19.20 -3.70
C TYR A 190 4.25 -18.09 -4.72
N GLU A 191 4.87 -18.14 -5.90
CA GLU A 191 4.54 -17.24 -7.02
C GLU A 191 3.09 -17.43 -7.47
N GLU A 192 2.60 -18.67 -7.56
CA GLU A 192 1.20 -18.94 -7.90
C GLU A 192 0.23 -18.38 -6.85
N LYS A 193 0.56 -18.55 -5.56
CA LYS A 193 -0.26 -17.99 -4.46
C LYS A 193 -0.21 -16.48 -4.43
N LEU A 194 0.96 -15.88 -4.67
CA LEU A 194 1.12 -14.43 -4.77
C LEU A 194 0.32 -13.90 -5.95
N THR A 195 0.35 -14.59 -7.09
CA THR A 195 -0.44 -14.25 -8.29
C THR A 195 -1.92 -14.16 -7.94
N TYR A 196 -2.46 -15.16 -7.23
CA TYR A 196 -3.85 -15.13 -6.77
C TYR A 196 -4.15 -13.89 -5.93
N ILE A 197 -3.31 -13.56 -4.93
CA ILE A 197 -3.51 -12.37 -4.09
C ILE A 197 -3.48 -11.09 -4.93
N LEU A 198 -2.51 -10.95 -5.84
CA LEU A 198 -2.38 -9.79 -6.72
C LEU A 198 -3.59 -9.62 -7.65
N GLN A 199 -4.16 -10.72 -8.15
CA GLN A 199 -5.41 -10.68 -8.92
C GLN A 199 -6.58 -10.16 -8.08
N GLN A 200 -6.72 -10.63 -6.83
CA GLN A 200 -7.81 -10.18 -5.96
C GLN A 200 -7.74 -8.67 -5.62
N ILE A 201 -6.57 -8.05 -5.77
CA ILE A 201 -6.36 -6.62 -5.52
C ILE A 201 -6.06 -5.81 -6.79
N ALA A 202 -6.21 -6.41 -7.97
CA ALA A 202 -5.93 -5.75 -9.25
C ALA A 202 -6.77 -4.48 -9.45
N PHE A 203 -7.93 -4.40 -8.81
CA PHE A 203 -8.78 -3.20 -8.79
C PHE A 203 -8.07 -1.95 -8.26
N LEU A 204 -7.00 -2.08 -7.48
CA LEU A 204 -6.20 -0.95 -6.98
C LEU A 204 -5.68 -0.06 -8.12
N CYS A 205 -5.55 -0.59 -9.34
CA CYS A 205 -5.15 0.17 -10.53
C CYS A 205 -6.08 1.36 -10.88
N LYS A 206 -7.34 1.30 -10.43
CA LYS A 206 -8.35 2.37 -10.57
C LYS A 206 -8.09 3.55 -9.65
N TYR A 207 -7.49 3.29 -8.49
CA TYR A 207 -7.29 4.26 -7.43
C TYR A 207 -5.94 4.96 -7.58
N LYS A 208 -5.79 6.10 -6.90
CA LYS A 208 -4.60 6.95 -7.00
C LYS A 208 -4.11 7.27 -5.61
N LEU A 209 -2.92 6.79 -5.30
CA LEU A 209 -2.20 7.18 -4.09
C LEU A 209 -1.51 8.51 -4.37
N VAL A 210 -1.74 9.51 -3.53
CA VAL A 210 -1.16 10.84 -3.67
C VAL A 210 -0.60 11.34 -2.35
N SER A 211 0.42 12.20 -2.41
CA SER A 211 0.95 12.96 -1.27
C SER A 211 0.50 14.41 -1.39
N VAL A 212 -0.22 14.92 -0.39
CA VAL A 212 -0.62 16.34 -0.33
C VAL A 212 0.53 17.12 0.28
N ARG A 213 1.27 17.86 -0.55
CA ARG A 213 2.43 18.66 -0.11
C ARG A 213 1.99 19.86 0.70
N GLU A 214 1.15 20.68 0.11
CA GLU A 214 0.63 21.92 0.70
C GLU A 214 -0.74 22.25 0.13
N ILE A 215 -1.49 23.08 0.85
CA ILE A 215 -2.77 23.63 0.41
C ILE A 215 -2.67 25.15 0.57
N LYS A 216 -2.72 25.88 -0.53
CA LYS A 216 -2.69 27.36 -0.52
C LYS A 216 -4.10 27.89 -0.49
N VAL A 217 -4.34 28.90 0.36
CA VAL A 217 -5.64 29.58 0.42
C VAL A 217 -5.59 30.78 -0.50
N ASN A 218 -6.44 30.78 -1.53
CA ASN A 218 -6.65 31.90 -2.43
C ASN A 218 -7.98 32.58 -2.08
N HIS A 219 -7.92 33.77 -1.48
CA HIS A 219 -9.11 34.52 -1.07
C HIS A 219 -9.07 35.95 -1.62
N PRO A 220 -9.47 36.15 -2.89
CA PRO A 220 -9.55 37.47 -3.49
C PRO A 220 -10.59 38.34 -2.78
N LYS A 221 -10.37 39.66 -2.80
CA LYS A 221 -11.30 40.62 -2.19
C LYS A 221 -12.72 40.42 -2.73
N ASN A 222 -13.68 40.23 -1.81
CA ASN A 222 -15.11 40.02 -2.09
C ASN A 222 -15.44 38.74 -2.89
N GLN A 223 -14.59 37.71 -2.85
CA GLN A 223 -14.85 36.41 -3.47
C GLN A 223 -14.75 35.29 -2.42
N PRO A 224 -15.42 34.14 -2.62
CA PRO A 224 -15.24 32.99 -1.75
C PRO A 224 -13.79 32.50 -1.79
N ALA A 225 -13.32 31.93 -0.68
CA ALA A 225 -12.00 31.32 -0.62
C ALA A 225 -11.97 30.06 -1.50
N LYS A 226 -10.86 29.88 -2.20
CA LYS A 226 -10.50 28.67 -2.92
C LYS A 226 -9.23 28.08 -2.35
N PHE A 227 -9.05 26.79 -2.56
CA PHE A 227 -7.93 26.03 -2.02
C PHE A 227 -7.17 25.38 -3.17
N ASP A 228 -5.91 25.76 -3.33
CA ASP A 228 -5.02 25.17 -4.33
C ASP A 228 -4.22 24.06 -3.66
N HIS A 229 -4.55 22.81 -3.98
CA HIS A 229 -3.86 21.62 -3.47
C HIS A 229 -2.73 21.25 -4.40
N ILE A 230 -1.51 21.21 -3.86
CA ILE A 230 -0.34 20.72 -4.56
C ILE A 230 -0.08 19.29 -4.12
N VAL A 231 -0.25 18.35 -5.04
CA VAL A 231 -0.16 16.92 -4.75
C VAL A 231 0.79 16.20 -5.69
N ASP A 232 1.47 15.18 -5.17
CA ASP A 232 2.29 14.26 -5.95
C ASP A 232 1.55 12.96 -6.19
N ILE A 233 1.59 12.44 -7.42
CA ILE A 233 1.09 11.08 -7.68
C ILE A 233 2.17 10.07 -7.27
N LEU A 234 1.84 9.22 -6.31
CA LEU A 234 2.72 8.18 -5.77
C LEU A 234 2.52 6.86 -6.54
N ASN A 235 3.03 6.82 -7.76
CA ASN A 235 3.08 5.63 -8.59
C ASN A 235 4.53 5.25 -8.91
N SER A 236 4.82 3.96 -9.06
CA SER A 236 6.18 3.49 -9.37
C SER A 236 6.52 3.61 -10.85
N SER A 237 6.15 4.72 -11.51
CA SER A 237 6.64 5.02 -12.86
C SER A 237 8.01 5.67 -12.84
N ASP A 238 8.22 6.64 -11.95
CA ASP A 238 9.43 7.47 -11.90
C ASP A 238 9.79 7.82 -10.45
N SER A 239 11.08 8.05 -10.19
CA SER A 239 11.57 8.50 -8.88
C SER A 239 11.14 9.94 -8.56
N ASP A 240 10.88 10.72 -9.62
CA ASP A 240 10.40 12.09 -9.53
C ASP A 240 8.88 12.08 -9.68
N PHE A 241 8.16 12.27 -8.57
CA PHE A 241 6.70 12.27 -8.61
C PHE A 241 6.16 13.42 -9.47
N ILE A 242 5.09 13.13 -10.22
CA ILE A 242 4.41 14.13 -11.03
C ILE A 242 3.54 14.99 -10.10
N ALA A 243 3.96 16.23 -9.90
CA ALA A 243 3.17 17.23 -9.18
C ALA A 243 1.94 17.65 -10.01
N LYS A 244 0.80 17.77 -9.36
CA LYS A 244 -0.45 18.30 -9.89
C LYS A 244 -1.02 19.34 -8.93
N GLU A 245 -1.69 20.33 -9.52
CA GLU A 245 -2.38 21.37 -8.79
C GLU A 245 -3.88 21.24 -9.03
N PHE A 246 -4.66 21.27 -7.95
CA PHE A 246 -6.11 21.21 -7.98
C PHE A 246 -6.67 22.44 -7.27
N GLU A 247 -7.46 23.25 -7.97
CA GLU A 247 -8.20 24.35 -7.35
C GLU A 247 -9.59 23.83 -6.97
N GLU A 248 -9.93 23.91 -5.68
CA GLU A 248 -11.18 23.36 -5.12
C GLU A 248 -11.85 24.36 -4.17
N GLU A 249 -13.17 24.21 -3.97
CA GLU A 249 -13.93 25.00 -2.99
C GLU A 249 -13.73 24.53 -1.55
N ARG A 250 -13.18 23.31 -1.36
CA ARG A 250 -12.96 22.67 -0.06
C ARG A 250 -11.51 22.20 0.06
N TYR A 251 -10.96 22.25 1.27
CA TYR A 251 -9.62 21.71 1.55
C TYR A 251 -9.68 20.23 2.00
N SER A 252 -8.59 19.50 1.75
CA SER A 252 -8.36 18.14 2.30
C SER A 252 -7.39 18.23 3.49
N GLU A 253 -6.96 17.12 4.08
CA GLU A 253 -5.92 17.19 5.12
C GLU A 253 -4.53 17.45 4.51
N SER A 254 -3.81 18.44 5.05
CA SER A 254 -2.45 18.79 4.61
C SER A 254 -1.40 17.78 5.09
N HIS A 255 -0.26 17.72 4.39
CA HIS A 255 0.90 16.86 4.74
C HIS A 255 0.49 15.39 4.97
N SER A 256 -0.37 14.88 4.09
CA SER A 256 -1.01 13.58 4.25
C SER A 256 -0.92 12.75 2.99
N ILE A 257 -1.03 11.43 3.15
CA ILE A 257 -1.11 10.47 2.06
C ILE A 257 -2.57 10.10 1.84
N LEU A 258 -3.10 10.39 0.65
CA LEU A 258 -4.48 10.12 0.32
C LEU A 258 -4.58 9.00 -0.72
N LEU A 259 -5.50 8.08 -0.50
CA LEU A 259 -5.96 7.14 -1.52
C LEU A 259 -7.26 7.68 -2.12
N MET A 260 -7.20 8.12 -3.38
CA MET A 260 -8.31 8.77 -4.08
C MET A 260 -8.97 7.81 -5.08
N LYS A 261 -10.29 7.96 -5.24
CA LYS A 261 -11.05 7.24 -6.29
C LYS A 261 -10.77 7.79 -7.69
N SER A 262 -10.44 9.07 -7.79
CA SER A 262 -10.25 9.81 -9.03
C SER A 262 -9.33 11.00 -8.81
N LEU A 263 -8.63 11.46 -9.86
CA LEU A 263 -7.89 12.73 -9.87
C LEU A 263 -8.71 13.86 -10.49
N LYS A 264 -10.04 13.73 -10.55
CA LYS A 264 -10.92 14.77 -11.08
C LYS A 264 -11.31 15.79 -10.02
N ASN A 265 -11.38 15.37 -8.76
CA ASN A 265 -11.69 16.22 -7.63
C ASN A 265 -11.02 15.67 -6.35
N MET A 266 -10.94 16.51 -5.32
CA MET A 266 -10.37 16.17 -4.00
C MET A 266 -11.43 15.70 -2.97
N GLU A 267 -12.61 15.22 -3.39
CA GLU A 267 -13.71 14.89 -2.47
C GLU A 267 -13.71 13.43 -2.01
N ASP A 268 -13.44 12.49 -2.92
CA ASP A 268 -13.56 11.05 -2.67
C ASP A 268 -12.20 10.42 -2.35
N TYR A 269 -11.76 10.59 -1.11
CA TYR A 269 -10.49 10.04 -0.62
C TYR A 269 -10.58 9.35 0.74
N LEU A 270 -9.55 8.54 1.00
CA LEU A 270 -9.23 7.97 2.30
C LEU A 270 -7.83 8.42 2.71
N ASN A 271 -7.71 9.02 3.88
CA ASN A 271 -6.42 9.44 4.43
C ASN A 271 -5.70 8.26 5.09
N LEU A 272 -4.49 7.95 4.62
CA LEU A 272 -3.65 6.84 5.08
C LEU A 272 -2.60 7.28 6.11
N SER A 273 -2.45 8.57 6.35
CA SER A 273 -1.59 9.07 7.44
C SER A 273 -2.27 8.80 8.79
N PRO A 274 -1.49 8.42 9.83
CA PRO A 274 -0.03 8.39 9.89
C PRO A 274 0.59 7.02 9.56
N LEU A 275 -0.19 6.05 9.05
CA LEU A 275 0.30 4.70 8.78
C LEU A 275 1.16 4.63 7.52
N VAL A 276 0.87 5.49 6.53
CA VAL A 276 1.72 5.78 5.38
C VAL A 276 2.08 7.26 5.41
N ILE A 277 3.37 7.55 5.25
CA ILE A 277 3.89 8.91 5.22
C ILE A 277 4.86 9.08 4.04
N ASP A 278 4.99 10.31 3.60
CA ASP A 278 5.94 10.72 2.57
C ASP A 278 6.90 11.76 3.15
N THR A 279 8.19 11.55 2.88
CA THR A 279 9.27 12.44 3.32
C THR A 279 9.85 13.26 2.16
N HIS A 280 9.41 13.07 0.92
CA HIS A 280 9.84 13.83 -0.25
C HIS A 280 9.57 15.33 -0.09
N THR A 281 8.53 15.70 0.65
CA THR A 281 8.15 17.08 0.97
C THR A 281 9.03 17.75 2.03
N GLU A 282 9.81 16.99 2.80
CA GLU A 282 10.58 17.53 3.92
C GLU A 282 11.73 18.45 3.46
N VAL A 283 11.84 19.65 4.02
CA VAL A 283 13.00 20.51 3.74
C VAL A 283 14.17 20.12 4.65
N ILE A 284 15.26 19.63 4.06
CA ILE A 284 16.50 19.26 4.77
C ILE A 284 17.42 20.49 4.84
N ASP A 285 17.15 21.37 5.80
CA ASP A 285 17.82 22.67 5.97
C ASP A 285 18.75 22.74 7.20
N ASN A 286 18.74 21.70 8.04
CA ASN A 286 19.51 21.68 9.27
C ASN A 286 20.13 20.30 9.55
N LYS A 287 21.18 20.29 10.38
CA LYS A 287 21.95 19.07 10.72
C LYS A 287 21.09 17.96 11.32
N GLY A 288 20.02 18.28 12.05
CA GLY A 288 19.11 17.30 12.65
C GLY A 288 18.24 16.54 11.65
N LYS A 289 18.22 16.98 10.38
CA LYS A 289 17.46 16.36 9.28
C LYS A 289 18.34 15.66 8.23
N PHE A 290 19.66 15.71 8.36
CA PHE A 290 20.57 15.13 7.35
C PHE A 290 20.45 13.60 7.21
N ASP A 291 19.96 12.94 8.26
CA ASP A 291 19.71 11.50 8.24
C ASP A 291 18.33 11.13 7.65
N ILE A 292 17.47 12.11 7.35
CA ILE A 292 16.18 11.86 6.71
C ILE A 292 16.43 11.49 5.25
N LYS A 293 16.02 10.28 4.88
CA LYS A 293 16.00 9.82 3.50
C LYS A 293 14.66 10.15 2.86
N LYS A 294 14.67 10.52 1.59
CA LYS A 294 13.47 10.74 0.78
C LYS A 294 12.91 9.40 0.34
N ASP A 295 11.75 9.03 0.87
CA ASP A 295 11.05 7.78 0.58
C ASP A 295 9.59 7.88 1.05
N ILE A 296 8.79 6.91 0.61
CA ILE A 296 7.52 6.55 1.22
C ILE A 296 7.79 5.57 2.36
N PHE A 297 7.25 5.88 3.52
CA PHE A 297 7.47 5.12 4.74
C PHE A 297 6.16 4.52 5.23
N MET A 298 6.24 3.29 5.72
CA MET A 298 5.09 2.56 6.27
C MET A 298 5.33 2.22 7.73
N TYR A 299 4.34 2.47 8.58
CA TYR A 299 4.40 2.22 10.02
C TYR A 299 4.70 0.75 10.31
N THR A 300 5.47 0.47 11.35
CA THR A 300 5.84 -0.90 11.75
C THR A 300 5.65 -1.16 13.23
N LYS A 301 6.00 -0.19 14.06
CA LYS A 301 6.05 -0.36 15.51
C LYS A 301 5.87 0.96 16.23
N PHE A 302 5.20 0.91 17.35
CA PHE A 302 5.08 2.00 18.31
C PHE A 302 5.72 1.58 19.62
N ARG A 303 6.64 2.37 20.14
CA ARG A 303 7.33 2.08 21.41
C ARG A 303 7.85 3.36 22.04
N ASP A 304 7.65 3.53 23.34
CA ASP A 304 8.20 4.66 24.10
C ASP A 304 7.82 6.02 23.46
N ASP A 305 6.55 6.16 23.06
CA ASP A 305 6.01 7.32 22.32
C ASP A 305 6.69 7.63 20.97
N HIS A 306 7.35 6.62 20.38
CA HIS A 306 8.01 6.70 19.09
C HIS A 306 7.30 5.84 18.04
N LEU A 307 6.89 6.48 16.93
CA LEU A 307 6.46 5.82 15.70
C LEU A 307 7.68 5.39 14.87
N MET A 308 7.83 4.09 14.67
CA MET A 308 8.86 3.52 13.82
C MET A 308 8.28 3.14 12.47
N TYR A 309 9.00 3.51 11.42
CA TYR A 309 8.63 3.26 10.04
C TYR A 309 9.71 2.45 9.34
N ILE A 310 9.31 1.79 8.26
CA ILE A 310 10.22 1.18 7.29
C ILE A 310 10.02 1.86 5.93
N GLY A 311 11.13 2.19 5.26
CA GLY A 311 11.10 2.73 3.90
C GLY A 311 10.62 1.67 2.91
N THR A 312 10.08 2.13 1.78
CA THR A 312 9.82 1.26 0.63
C THR A 312 11.08 1.00 -0.18
N GLU A 313 11.96 2.01 -0.29
CA GLU A 313 13.26 1.93 -0.95
C GLU A 313 14.44 1.98 0.03
N VAL A 314 14.29 2.72 1.12
CA VAL A 314 15.30 2.89 2.15
C VAL A 314 15.35 1.66 3.05
N THR A 315 16.48 0.98 3.04
CA THR A 315 16.74 -0.22 3.86
C THR A 315 17.37 0.09 5.21
N GLU A 316 17.95 1.27 5.37
CA GLU A 316 18.56 1.75 6.60
C GLU A 316 17.50 2.20 7.61
N LYS A 317 17.78 2.02 8.91
CA LYS A 317 16.92 2.54 9.96
C LYS A 317 17.07 4.06 10.03
N CYS A 318 15.99 4.78 9.74
CA CYS A 318 15.94 6.23 9.81
C CYS A 318 15.15 6.66 11.05
N ASP A 319 15.67 7.64 11.78
CA ASP A 319 14.92 8.31 12.85
C ASP A 319 14.12 9.46 12.24
N LEU A 320 12.80 9.32 12.21
CA LEU A 320 11.90 10.29 11.59
C LEU A 320 11.30 11.29 12.59
N ARG A 321 11.80 11.33 13.84
CA ARG A 321 11.33 12.29 14.85
C ARG A 321 11.66 13.74 14.53
N SER A 322 12.62 13.98 13.63
CA SER A 322 12.99 15.32 13.17
C SER A 322 12.11 15.86 12.02
N LEU A 323 11.13 15.08 11.55
CA LEU A 323 10.13 15.58 10.59
C LEU A 323 9.34 16.75 11.19
N HIS A 324 9.08 17.78 10.38
CA HIS A 324 8.39 18.99 10.85
C HIS A 324 6.98 18.72 11.39
N ASN A 325 6.30 17.69 10.87
CA ASN A 325 4.95 17.29 11.24
C ASN A 325 4.91 16.07 12.18
N TYR A 326 6.05 15.59 12.72
CA TYR A 326 6.10 14.35 13.50
C TYR A 326 5.12 14.33 14.69
N ASN A 327 4.99 15.44 15.41
CA ASN A 327 4.05 15.54 16.54
C ASN A 327 2.58 15.37 16.10
N ASN A 328 2.23 15.85 14.90
CA ASN A 328 0.90 15.64 14.34
C ASN A 328 0.68 14.17 13.98
N LEU A 329 1.66 13.51 13.38
CA LEU A 329 1.61 12.07 13.08
C LEU A 329 1.43 11.24 14.35
N LEU A 330 2.19 11.56 15.41
CA LEU A 330 2.08 10.92 16.71
C LEU A 330 0.70 11.12 17.34
N SER A 331 0.17 12.35 17.28
CA SER A 331 -1.16 12.68 17.80
C SER A 331 -2.25 11.92 17.04
N GLN A 332 -2.17 11.89 15.70
CA GLN A 332 -3.10 11.14 14.85
C GLN A 332 -3.06 9.64 15.16
N PHE A 333 -1.88 9.07 15.36
CA PHE A 333 -1.75 7.65 15.67
C PHE A 333 -2.36 7.32 17.04
N LYS A 334 -2.13 8.16 18.04
CA LYS A 334 -2.75 8.02 19.36
C LYS A 334 -4.27 8.16 19.28
N ASP A 335 -4.79 9.10 18.49
CA ASP A 335 -6.22 9.25 18.24
C ASP A 335 -6.84 8.03 17.55
N MET A 336 -6.15 7.46 16.56
CA MET A 336 -6.56 6.21 15.89
C MET A 336 -6.66 5.07 16.89
N ILE A 337 -5.63 4.87 17.73
CA ILE A 337 -5.66 3.83 18.77
C ILE A 337 -6.82 4.06 19.73
N ALA A 338 -6.98 5.27 20.26
CA ALA A 338 -8.06 5.59 21.19
C ALA A 338 -9.43 5.35 20.54
N THR A 339 -9.62 5.80 19.31
CA THR A 339 -10.91 5.69 18.61
C THR A 339 -11.31 4.24 18.34
N ILE A 340 -10.35 3.39 17.93
CA ILE A 340 -10.63 1.98 17.62
C ILE A 340 -10.70 1.11 18.88
N SER A 341 -9.88 1.43 19.89
CA SER A 341 -9.72 0.59 21.08
C SER A 341 -10.68 0.94 22.23
N GLY A 342 -11.33 2.11 22.17
CA GLY A 342 -12.25 2.59 23.22
C GLY A 342 -11.51 3.41 24.27
#